data_AF-A0A8C2C2D2-F1
#
_entry.id   AF-A0A8C2C2D2-F1
#
_cell.length_a   1.000
_cell.length_b   1.000
_cell.length_c   1.000
_cell.angle_alpha   90.00
_cell.angle_beta   90.00
_cell.angle_gamma   90.00
#
_symmetry.space_group_name_H-M   'P 1'
#
loop_
_entity.id
_entity.type
_entity.pdbx_description
1 polymer ?
#
loop_
_entity_poly.entity_id
_entity_poly.type
_entity_poly.pdbx_seq_one_letter_code
_entity_poly.pdbx_strand_id
1 'polypeptide(L)'
;MDSNEATTSESVSKKKGKTKKVKRKVKHDEAPVQEMEQAEGEETEKKSESGPCFPPTFSVSEIKNKQRRHSMFLKLKEEKRKKKKKERKALGDKAPPKEVPKTIENQRIYDETTVNPEDEEVAFDEGTDEFSAYFNRLTNPKVLITTSDRPRGRTVRFCEQLATVIPHAHVYYRRGLALKRVIPQCVSRGFTYLMVINEDRKVPNGLVLCHLPDGPTAHFKVSNVRLRKEMKVRFLDNSRK
;
A
#
# COMPACT_ATOMS: atom_id res chain seq x y z
N MET A 1 -47.52 -19.83 31.52
CA MET A 1 -47.54 -18.56 30.76
C MET A 1 -46.16 -18.43 30.12
N ASP A 2 -45.72 -19.34 29.24
CA ASP A 2 -46.24 -19.60 27.88
C ASP A 2 -46.34 -18.28 27.11
N SER A 3 -45.58 -18.00 26.04
CA SER A 3 -45.22 -18.90 24.94
C SER A 3 -43.95 -18.44 24.20
N ASN A 4 -43.15 -19.42 23.76
CA ASN A 4 -42.29 -19.32 22.59
C ASN A 4 -43.14 -19.22 21.32
N GLU A 5 -42.69 -18.47 20.31
CA GLU A 5 -42.94 -18.88 18.92
C GLU A 5 -41.75 -18.47 18.02
N ALA A 6 -41.25 -19.47 17.31
CA ALA A 6 -40.23 -19.36 16.28
C ALA A 6 -40.86 -19.66 14.91
N THR A 7 -40.09 -19.40 13.85
CA THR A 7 -40.30 -19.78 12.43
C THR A 7 -41.15 -18.78 11.62
N THR A 8 -40.88 -18.42 10.36
CA THR A 8 -40.11 -19.06 9.27
C THR A 8 -39.44 -18.04 8.34
N SER A 9 -38.44 -18.55 7.62
CA SER A 9 -37.75 -17.98 6.47
C SER A 9 -38.65 -17.78 5.23
N GLU A 10 -38.47 -16.66 4.52
CA GLU A 10 -38.72 -16.59 3.08
C GLU A 10 -37.52 -16.00 2.33
N SER A 11 -37.04 -16.77 1.36
CA SER A 11 -35.97 -16.44 0.44
C SER A 11 -36.53 -15.77 -0.81
N VAL A 12 -36.20 -14.49 -1.03
CA VAL A 12 -36.51 -13.82 -2.30
C VAL A 12 -35.23 -13.60 -3.09
N SER A 13 -35.06 -14.42 -4.12
CA SER A 13 -34.08 -14.24 -5.17
C SER A 13 -34.61 -13.22 -6.19
N LYS A 14 -33.92 -12.08 -6.39
CA LYS A 14 -34.20 -11.20 -7.55
C LYS A 14 -32.92 -10.71 -8.25
N LYS A 15 -32.89 -11.11 -9.53
CA LYS A 15 -32.03 -10.79 -10.67
C LYS A 15 -31.39 -9.39 -10.68
N LYS A 16 -30.12 -9.37 -11.10
CA LYS A 16 -29.36 -8.20 -11.58
C LYS A 16 -30.13 -7.44 -12.67
N GLY A 17 -30.55 -6.21 -12.38
CA GLY A 17 -31.02 -5.23 -13.35
C GLY A 17 -29.98 -4.12 -13.55
N LYS A 18 -29.60 -3.85 -14.81
CA LYS A 18 -28.71 -2.75 -15.21
C LYS A 18 -29.42 -1.40 -14.97
N THR A 19 -28.86 -0.54 -14.13
CA THR A 19 -29.28 0.86 -13.98
C THR A 19 -28.67 1.74 -15.08
N LYS A 20 -29.56 2.42 -15.81
CA LYS A 20 -29.30 3.36 -16.91
C LYS A 20 -28.99 4.74 -16.31
N LYS A 21 -27.75 5.23 -16.45
CA LYS A 21 -27.38 6.59 -15.99
C LYS A 21 -27.91 7.63 -16.97
N VAL A 22 -28.89 8.41 -16.50
CA VAL A 22 -29.38 9.65 -17.10
C VAL A 22 -28.32 10.73 -16.94
N LYS A 23 -27.85 11.34 -18.04
CA LYS A 23 -26.98 12.52 -18.00
C LYS A 23 -27.82 13.79 -17.94
N ARG A 24 -27.67 14.55 -16.85
CA ARG A 24 -28.15 15.93 -16.71
C ARG A 24 -27.38 16.84 -17.68
N LYS A 25 -28.11 17.69 -18.41
CA LYS A 25 -27.59 18.83 -19.17
C LYS A 25 -27.30 19.98 -18.20
N VAL A 26 -26.12 20.56 -18.25
CA VAL A 26 -25.81 21.86 -17.66
C VAL A 26 -25.57 22.81 -18.84
N LYS A 27 -26.36 23.88 -18.91
CA LYS A 27 -26.20 25.03 -19.80
C LYS A 27 -25.07 25.91 -19.25
N HIS A 28 -24.23 26.45 -20.11
CA HIS A 28 -23.39 27.59 -19.77
C HIS A 28 -23.86 28.78 -20.60
N ASP A 29 -24.11 29.87 -19.88
CA ASP A 29 -24.51 31.17 -20.39
C ASP A 29 -23.38 31.83 -21.19
N GLU A 30 -23.75 32.48 -22.29
CA GLU A 30 -22.90 33.38 -23.08
C GLU A 30 -23.02 34.81 -22.54
N ALA A 31 -21.87 35.49 -22.40
CA ALA A 31 -21.79 36.95 -22.40
C ALA A 31 -20.62 37.38 -23.32
N PRO A 32 -20.73 38.53 -24.01
CA PRO A 32 -20.04 38.78 -25.27
C PRO A 32 -18.68 39.45 -25.06
N VAL A 33 -17.70 39.11 -25.91
CA VAL A 33 -16.47 39.89 -26.04
C VAL A 33 -16.42 40.48 -27.44
N GLN A 34 -16.11 41.78 -27.43
CA GLN A 34 -16.16 42.77 -28.49
C GLN A 34 -15.39 42.40 -29.75
N GLU A 35 -15.97 42.83 -30.86
CA GLU A 35 -15.38 42.98 -32.19
C GLU A 35 -14.09 43.83 -32.13
N MET A 36 -13.04 43.35 -32.77
CA MET A 36 -12.03 44.20 -33.39
C MET A 36 -11.64 43.60 -34.73
N GLU A 37 -11.80 44.42 -35.75
CA GLU A 37 -11.66 44.14 -37.17
C GLU A 37 -10.21 43.86 -37.59
N GLN A 38 -10.09 42.85 -38.45
CA GLN A 38 -9.30 42.80 -39.69
C GLN A 38 -7.93 43.52 -39.74
N ALA A 39 -6.89 42.71 -39.93
CA ALA A 39 -5.81 43.03 -40.86
C ALA A 39 -5.58 41.80 -41.74
N GLU A 40 -5.88 41.98 -43.02
CA GLU A 40 -5.76 41.01 -44.10
C GLU A 40 -4.31 40.60 -44.35
N GLY A 41 -4.13 39.34 -44.72
CA GLY A 41 -2.87 38.75 -45.10
C GLY A 41 -3.13 37.41 -45.77
N GLU A 42 -3.73 37.46 -46.96
CA GLU A 42 -3.85 36.31 -47.86
C GLU A 42 -2.46 35.91 -48.37
N GLU A 43 -1.97 34.75 -47.96
CA GLU A 43 -1.07 33.96 -48.79
C GLU A 43 -1.64 32.55 -48.94
N THR A 44 -2.40 32.38 -50.03
CA THR A 44 -2.83 31.09 -50.55
C THR A 44 -1.65 30.34 -51.16
N GLU A 45 -1.10 29.36 -50.43
CA GLU A 45 -0.38 28.24 -51.06
C GLU A 45 -1.31 27.04 -51.24
N LYS A 46 -1.62 26.77 -52.51
CA LYS A 46 -2.45 25.68 -53.01
C LYS A 46 -1.80 24.33 -52.69
N LYS A 47 -2.50 23.44 -51.98
CA LYS A 47 -2.22 22.00 -52.00
C LYS A 47 -3.22 21.28 -52.91
N SER A 48 -2.64 20.55 -53.84
CA SER A 48 -3.25 19.77 -54.89
C SER A 48 -4.03 18.55 -54.38
N GLU A 49 -5.17 18.36 -55.04
CA GLU A 49 -5.86 17.12 -55.40
C GLU A 49 -6.35 16.14 -54.33
N SER A 50 -7.68 16.03 -54.36
CA SER A 50 -8.60 15.11 -53.72
C SER A 50 -8.24 13.62 -53.86
N GLY A 51 -7.88 13.00 -52.75
CA GLY A 51 -8.18 11.59 -52.47
C GLY A 51 -9.53 11.47 -51.73
N PRO A 52 -10.17 10.29 -51.68
CA PRO A 52 -11.43 10.13 -50.96
C PRO A 52 -11.25 10.49 -49.48
N CYS A 53 -11.86 11.60 -49.07
CA CYS A 53 -11.95 12.01 -47.68
C CYS A 53 -12.83 10.99 -46.95
N PHE A 54 -12.21 10.08 -46.19
CA PHE A 54 -12.94 9.31 -45.20
C PHE A 54 -13.65 10.31 -44.26
N PRO A 55 -14.95 10.12 -43.95
CA PRO A 55 -15.71 11.10 -43.19
C PRO A 55 -15.04 11.35 -41.83
N PRO A 56 -15.02 12.61 -41.34
CA PRO A 56 -14.18 13.08 -40.24
C PRO A 56 -14.58 12.56 -38.84
N THR A 57 -15.36 11.48 -38.77
CA THR A 57 -15.95 10.95 -37.54
C THR A 57 -15.65 9.47 -37.31
N PHE A 58 -14.81 8.82 -38.12
CA PHE A 58 -14.54 7.39 -37.93
C PHE A 58 -13.66 7.15 -36.69
N SER A 59 -14.27 6.70 -35.59
CA SER A 59 -13.52 6.33 -34.41
C SER A 59 -12.88 4.94 -34.61
N VAL A 60 -11.62 4.77 -34.18
CA VAL A 60 -10.92 3.47 -34.27
C VAL A 60 -11.74 2.35 -33.61
N SER A 61 -12.59 2.67 -32.63
CA SER A 61 -13.50 1.75 -31.95
C SER A 61 -14.61 1.18 -32.84
N GLU A 62 -15.01 1.87 -33.91
CA GLU A 62 -16.07 1.44 -34.83
C GLU A 62 -15.62 0.37 -35.83
N ILE A 63 -14.30 0.17 -36.02
CA ILE A 63 -13.75 -0.85 -36.92
C ILE A 63 -14.13 -2.24 -36.39
N LYS A 64 -15.05 -2.97 -37.02
CA LYS A 64 -15.45 -4.32 -36.57
C LYS A 64 -14.31 -5.35 -36.64
N ASN A 65 -13.40 -5.23 -37.60
CA ASN A 65 -12.27 -6.14 -37.76
C ASN A 65 -11.18 -5.91 -36.69
N LYS A 66 -10.91 -6.93 -35.86
CA LYS A 66 -9.95 -6.89 -34.75
C LYS A 66 -8.52 -6.54 -35.17
N GLN A 67 -8.02 -7.13 -36.26
CA GLN A 67 -6.64 -6.91 -36.73
C GLN A 67 -6.46 -5.47 -37.24
N ARG A 68 -7.41 -5.00 -38.07
CA ARG A 68 -7.41 -3.61 -38.55
C ARG A 68 -7.63 -2.60 -37.42
N ARG A 69 -8.47 -2.90 -36.44
CA ARG A 69 -8.67 -2.07 -35.25
C ARG A 69 -7.39 -1.92 -34.44
N HIS A 70 -6.71 -3.04 -34.18
CA HIS A 70 -5.49 -3.05 -33.39
C HIS A 70 -4.35 -2.28 -34.08
N SER A 71 -4.15 -2.48 -35.39
CA SER A 71 -3.10 -1.78 -36.13
C SER A 71 -3.35 -0.27 -36.19
N MET A 72 -4.58 0.17 -36.42
CA MET A 72 -4.96 1.59 -36.38
C MET A 72 -4.81 2.17 -34.97
N PHE A 73 -5.12 1.42 -33.91
CA PHE A 73 -4.92 1.86 -32.52
C PHE A 73 -3.44 2.05 -32.17
N LEU A 74 -2.56 1.12 -32.59
CA LEU A 74 -1.12 1.24 -32.37
C LEU A 74 -0.55 2.47 -33.10
N LYS A 75 -0.93 2.68 -34.37
CA LYS A 75 -0.55 3.87 -35.15
C LYS A 75 -1.02 5.16 -34.46
N LEU A 76 -2.28 5.22 -34.04
CA LEU A 76 -2.83 6.37 -33.30
C LEU A 76 -2.08 6.62 -31.99
N LYS A 77 -1.70 5.57 -31.25
CA LYS A 77 -0.93 5.66 -30.00
C LYS A 77 0.47 6.20 -30.26
N GLU A 78 1.14 5.74 -31.31
CA GLU A 78 2.46 6.23 -31.72
C GLU A 78 2.42 7.68 -32.18
N GLU A 79 1.45 8.07 -32.99
CA GLU A 79 1.25 9.45 -33.43
C GLU A 79 0.99 10.38 -32.25
N LYS A 80 0.13 9.98 -31.30
CA LYS A 80 -0.09 10.72 -30.05
C LYS A 80 1.20 10.89 -29.23
N ARG A 81 2.04 9.85 -29.13
CA ARG A 81 3.36 9.94 -28.45
C ARG A 81 4.31 10.88 -29.19
N LYS A 82 4.35 10.83 -30.53
CA LYS A 82 5.19 11.69 -31.36
C LYS A 82 4.75 13.15 -31.27
N LYS A 83 3.45 13.44 -31.33
CA LYS A 83 2.86 14.79 -31.16
C LYS A 83 3.22 15.37 -29.78
N LYS A 84 2.94 14.64 -28.69
CA LYS A 84 3.35 15.05 -27.32
C LYS A 84 4.85 15.31 -27.19
N LYS A 85 5.70 14.50 -27.84
CA LYS A 85 7.16 14.71 -27.84
C LYS A 85 7.58 15.95 -28.61
N LYS A 86 6.92 16.26 -29.74
CA LYS A 86 7.16 17.48 -30.54
C LYS A 86 6.68 18.72 -29.80
N GLU A 87 5.49 18.69 -29.21
CA GLU A 87 4.95 19.76 -28.37
C GLU A 87 5.87 20.06 -27.19
N ARG A 88 6.36 19.04 -26.48
CA ARG A 88 7.33 19.21 -25.39
C ARG A 88 8.67 19.81 -25.84
N LYS A 89 9.11 19.53 -27.08
CA LYS A 89 10.34 20.11 -27.64
C LYS A 89 10.14 21.56 -28.10
N ALA A 90 9.00 21.86 -28.71
CA ALA A 90 8.66 23.20 -29.21
C ALA A 90 8.43 24.18 -28.06
N LEU A 91 7.87 23.70 -26.95
CA LEU A 91 7.50 24.54 -25.82
C LEU A 91 8.64 24.69 -24.77
N GLY A 92 9.72 23.92 -24.90
CA GLY A 92 10.95 24.08 -24.10
C GLY A 92 10.67 24.19 -22.59
N ASP A 93 11.06 25.31 -22.00
CA ASP A 93 10.87 25.61 -20.57
C ASP A 93 9.43 25.97 -20.18
N LYS A 94 8.58 26.32 -21.16
CA LYS A 94 7.13 26.54 -20.95
C LYS A 94 6.33 25.23 -21.05
N ALA A 95 7.00 24.09 -21.26
CA ALA A 95 6.32 22.82 -21.46
C ALA A 95 5.53 22.41 -20.22
N PRO A 96 4.29 21.88 -20.37
CA PRO A 96 3.54 21.37 -19.24
C PRO A 96 4.40 20.37 -18.46
N PRO A 97 4.54 20.55 -17.14
CA PRO A 97 5.30 19.63 -16.32
C PRO A 97 4.71 18.23 -16.49
N LYS A 98 5.58 17.21 -16.42
CA LYS A 98 5.11 15.82 -16.49
C LYS A 98 4.07 15.61 -15.38
N GLU A 99 2.88 15.18 -15.77
CA GLU A 99 1.84 14.80 -14.80
C GLU A 99 2.42 13.76 -13.84
N VAL A 100 2.41 14.09 -12.55
CA VAL A 100 2.84 13.17 -11.51
C VAL A 100 1.87 11.98 -11.52
N PRO A 101 2.38 10.74 -11.58
CA PRO A 101 1.51 9.58 -11.59
C PRO A 101 0.69 9.52 -10.31
N LYS A 102 -0.60 9.18 -10.46
CA LYS A 102 -1.50 8.89 -9.35
C LYS A 102 -1.15 7.51 -8.78
N THR A 103 -0.23 7.48 -7.82
CA THR A 103 0.11 6.28 -7.04
C THR A 103 -0.88 6.10 -5.88
N ILE A 104 -0.96 4.90 -5.31
CA ILE A 104 -1.83 4.60 -4.15
C ILE A 104 -1.48 5.50 -2.96
N GLU A 105 -0.20 5.83 -2.80
CA GLU A 105 0.30 6.73 -1.75
C GLU A 105 -0.17 8.18 -1.98
N ASN A 106 -0.08 8.69 -3.21
CA ASN A 106 -0.52 10.06 -3.57
C ASN A 106 -2.04 10.26 -3.45
N GLN A 107 -2.81 9.17 -3.50
CA GLN A 107 -4.27 9.19 -3.41
C GLN A 107 -4.79 8.63 -2.08
N ARG A 108 -3.93 8.48 -1.08
CA ARG A 108 -4.36 8.08 0.25
C ARG A 108 -5.35 9.12 0.77
N ILE A 109 -6.50 8.63 1.23
CA ILE A 109 -7.51 9.47 1.88
C ILE A 109 -6.89 9.98 3.18
N TYR A 110 -7.02 11.27 3.44
CA TYR A 110 -6.54 11.86 4.69
C TYR A 110 -7.24 11.20 5.88
N ASP A 111 -6.45 10.80 6.86
CA ASP A 111 -6.90 10.18 8.10
C ASP A 111 -6.59 11.17 9.24
N GLU A 112 -7.60 11.46 10.06
CA GLU A 112 -7.50 12.39 11.19
C GLU A 112 -6.49 11.89 12.24
N THR A 113 -6.24 10.58 12.31
CA THR A 113 -5.26 9.97 13.22
C THR A 113 -3.82 10.06 12.72
N THR A 114 -3.58 10.75 11.60
CA THR A 114 -2.21 10.96 11.09
C THR A 114 -1.46 11.88 12.04
N VAL A 115 -0.48 11.32 12.75
CA VAL A 115 0.35 12.05 13.71
C VAL A 115 1.20 13.11 13.00
N ASN A 116 1.06 14.37 13.41
CA ASN A 116 1.97 15.44 13.05
C ASN A 116 3.12 15.46 14.06
N PRO A 117 4.39 15.37 13.62
CA PRO A 117 5.53 15.29 14.54
C PRO A 117 5.83 16.59 15.30
N GLU A 118 5.19 17.71 14.93
CA GLU A 118 5.36 19.02 15.56
C GLU A 118 4.24 19.35 16.56
N ASP A 119 3.31 18.41 16.79
CA ASP A 119 2.18 18.62 17.69
C ASP A 119 2.60 18.46 19.17
N GLU A 120 2.34 19.48 19.98
CA GLU A 120 2.71 19.51 21.40
C GLU A 120 1.93 18.48 22.22
N GLU A 121 0.67 18.18 21.84
CA GLU A 121 -0.15 17.18 22.55
C GLU A 121 0.45 15.78 22.40
N VAL A 122 0.92 15.43 21.20
CA VAL A 122 1.55 14.14 20.91
C VAL A 122 2.84 13.95 21.73
N ALA A 123 3.66 14.99 21.84
CA ALA A 123 4.90 14.92 22.61
C ALA A 123 4.63 14.71 24.11
N PHE A 124 3.56 15.30 24.63
CA PHE A 124 3.15 15.11 26.02
C PHE A 124 2.61 13.68 26.27
N ASP A 125 1.83 13.15 25.33
CA ASP A 125 1.32 11.78 25.38
C ASP A 125 2.48 10.77 25.33
N GLU A 126 3.44 10.93 24.43
CA GLU A 126 4.65 10.07 24.37
C GLU A 126 5.49 10.12 25.65
N GLY A 127 5.54 11.29 26.30
CA GLY A 127 6.28 11.51 27.53
C GLY A 127 5.62 10.89 28.78
N THR A 128 4.32 10.63 28.75
CA THR A 128 3.55 10.11 29.89
C THR A 128 3.11 8.66 29.72
N ASP A 129 3.20 8.12 28.51
CA ASP A 129 2.88 6.74 28.16
C ASP A 129 3.73 5.70 28.93
N GLU A 130 3.25 4.46 29.01
CA GLU A 130 3.92 3.34 29.66
C GLU A 130 5.30 3.04 29.06
N PHE A 131 5.54 3.46 27.81
CA PHE A 131 6.83 3.32 27.13
C PHE A 131 7.77 4.53 27.29
N SER A 132 7.36 5.60 27.97
CA SER A 132 8.17 6.81 28.17
C SER A 132 9.54 6.51 28.78
N ALA A 133 9.61 5.62 29.79
CA ALA A 133 10.87 5.20 30.42
C ALA A 133 11.81 4.48 29.45
N TYR A 134 11.27 3.78 28.45
CA TYR A 134 12.04 3.13 27.40
C TYR A 134 12.58 4.15 26.40
N PHE A 135 11.74 5.07 25.91
CA PHE A 135 12.17 6.11 24.97
C PHE A 135 13.17 7.09 25.57
N ASN A 136 13.03 7.40 26.86
CA ASN A 136 13.97 8.19 27.64
C ASN A 136 15.25 7.42 28.04
N ARG A 137 15.39 6.15 27.62
CA ARG A 137 16.54 5.27 27.88
C ARG A 137 16.85 5.06 29.36
N LEU A 138 15.85 5.24 30.23
CA LEU A 138 15.99 5.04 31.67
C LEU A 138 16.04 3.53 32.02
N THR A 139 15.39 2.69 31.21
CA THR A 139 15.37 1.23 31.38
C THR A 139 15.85 0.52 30.12
N ASN A 140 16.84 -0.36 30.28
CA ASN A 140 17.30 -1.22 29.18
C ASN A 140 16.31 -2.37 28.98
N PRO A 141 15.78 -2.57 27.76
CA PRO A 141 14.83 -3.64 27.51
C PRO A 141 15.52 -5.00 27.64
N LYS A 142 14.88 -5.92 28.34
CA LYS A 142 15.33 -7.31 28.43
C LYS A 142 14.25 -8.20 27.84
N VAL A 143 14.56 -8.82 26.71
CA VAL A 143 13.56 -9.51 25.89
C VAL A 143 13.72 -11.02 26.02
N LEU A 144 12.65 -11.73 26.39
CA LEU A 144 12.61 -13.18 26.31
C LEU A 144 11.93 -13.61 25.01
N ILE A 145 12.67 -14.28 24.14
CA ILE A 145 12.14 -14.91 22.94
C ILE A 145 11.81 -16.37 23.26
N THR A 146 10.54 -16.72 23.11
CA THR A 146 10.02 -18.08 23.32
C THR A 146 9.23 -18.54 22.09
N THR A 147 8.98 -19.85 22.00
CA THR A 147 8.25 -20.45 20.88
C THR A 147 6.97 -21.12 21.33
N SER A 148 6.08 -21.47 20.39
CA SER A 148 5.07 -22.54 20.53
C SER A 148 5.64 -23.81 21.20
N ASP A 149 4.76 -24.64 21.75
CA ASP A 149 5.20 -25.94 22.26
C ASP A 149 5.79 -26.78 21.12
N ARG A 150 6.91 -27.47 21.41
CA ARG A 150 7.63 -28.33 20.47
C ARG A 150 7.88 -27.70 19.08
N PRO A 151 8.64 -26.59 18.99
CA PRO A 151 8.89 -25.89 17.73
C PRO A 151 9.71 -26.75 16.75
N ARG A 152 9.53 -26.51 15.46
CA ARG A 152 10.32 -27.16 14.40
C ARG A 152 11.58 -26.38 14.06
N GLY A 153 12.53 -27.07 13.43
CA GLY A 153 13.87 -26.53 13.17
C GLY A 153 13.91 -25.21 12.40
N ARG A 154 12.92 -24.93 11.52
CA ARG A 154 12.81 -23.64 10.82
C ARG A 154 12.53 -22.49 11.80
N THR A 155 11.59 -22.69 12.71
CA THR A 155 11.18 -21.71 13.74
C THR A 155 12.27 -21.49 14.77
N VAL A 156 12.95 -22.56 15.21
CA VAL A 156 14.12 -22.50 16.11
C VAL A 156 15.20 -21.58 15.52
N ARG A 157 15.59 -21.83 14.26
CA ARG A 157 16.57 -21.00 13.54
C ARG A 157 16.11 -19.56 13.36
N PHE A 158 14.81 -19.34 13.18
CA PHE A 158 14.23 -17.99 13.09
C PHE A 158 14.36 -17.25 14.42
N CYS A 159 14.11 -17.91 15.56
CA CYS A 159 14.28 -17.32 16.89
C CYS A 159 15.72 -16.93 17.18
N GLU A 160 16.68 -17.79 16.83
CA GLU A 160 18.12 -17.52 16.97
C GLU A 160 18.55 -16.31 16.13
N GLN A 161 18.04 -16.20 14.90
CA GLN A 161 18.29 -15.04 14.04
C GLN A 161 17.67 -13.77 14.62
N LEU A 162 16.46 -13.86 15.18
CA LEU A 162 15.78 -12.74 15.79
C LEU A 162 16.52 -12.23 17.04
N ALA A 163 17.08 -13.14 17.84
CA ALA A 163 17.92 -12.79 18.98
C ALA A 163 19.23 -12.07 18.58
N THR A 164 19.67 -12.21 17.33
CA THR A 164 20.83 -11.46 16.81
C THR A 164 20.46 -10.02 16.44
N VAL A 165 19.19 -9.77 16.12
CA VAL A 165 18.69 -8.45 15.72
C VAL A 165 18.35 -7.59 16.92
N ILE A 166 17.75 -8.21 17.96
CA ILE A 166 17.27 -7.50 19.14
C ILE A 166 18.35 -7.52 20.22
N PRO A 167 18.81 -6.36 20.72
CA PRO A 167 19.79 -6.32 21.81
C PRO A 167 19.19 -6.91 23.10
N HIS A 168 20.02 -7.54 23.92
CA HIS A 168 19.62 -8.14 25.20
C HIS A 168 18.45 -9.16 25.08
N ALA A 169 18.33 -9.81 23.92
CA ALA A 169 17.36 -10.87 23.70
C ALA A 169 17.91 -12.23 24.13
N HIS A 170 17.10 -12.96 24.89
CA HIS A 170 17.41 -14.31 25.34
C HIS A 170 16.41 -15.30 24.76
N VAL A 171 16.90 -16.36 24.11
CA VAL A 171 16.03 -17.41 23.58
C VAL A 171 15.83 -18.51 24.62
N TYR A 172 14.58 -18.79 24.98
CA TYR A 172 14.23 -19.89 25.88
C TYR A 172 13.04 -20.69 25.37
N TYR A 173 13.21 -22.01 25.28
CA TYR A 173 12.17 -22.91 24.80
C TYR A 173 11.30 -23.40 25.97
N ARG A 174 9.97 -23.26 25.83
CA ARG A 174 9.02 -23.58 26.92
C ARG A 174 8.96 -25.06 27.31
N ARG A 175 9.35 -25.99 26.43
CA ARG A 175 9.37 -27.46 26.69
C ARG A 175 8.12 -27.98 27.44
N GLY A 176 6.92 -27.54 27.03
CA GLY A 176 5.65 -27.91 27.68
C GLY A 176 5.21 -27.04 28.87
N LEU A 177 5.94 -26.00 29.25
CA LEU A 177 5.48 -25.03 30.26
C LEU A 177 4.43 -24.08 29.67
N ALA A 178 3.30 -23.97 30.38
CA ALA A 178 2.26 -22.99 30.08
C ALA A 178 2.76 -21.56 30.33
N LEU A 179 2.32 -20.59 29.50
CA LEU A 179 2.67 -19.17 29.66
C LEU A 179 2.34 -18.62 31.03
N LYS A 180 1.23 -19.07 31.62
CA LYS A 180 0.81 -18.68 32.98
C LYS A 180 1.90 -18.93 34.03
N ARG A 181 2.78 -19.91 33.83
CA ARG A 181 3.92 -20.20 34.71
C ARG A 181 5.20 -19.47 34.30
N VAL A 182 5.35 -19.21 33.01
CA VAL A 182 6.54 -18.53 32.45
C VAL A 182 6.50 -17.03 32.76
N ILE A 183 5.35 -16.38 32.64
CA ILE A 183 5.20 -14.93 32.84
C ILE A 183 5.67 -14.49 34.24
N PRO A 184 5.23 -15.09 35.36
CA PRO A 184 5.72 -14.73 36.69
C PRO A 184 7.22 -14.92 36.86
N GLN A 185 7.80 -15.95 36.22
CA GLN A 185 9.25 -16.18 36.22
C GLN A 185 10.01 -15.15 35.38
N CYS A 186 9.38 -14.60 34.34
CA CYS A 186 9.96 -13.53 33.54
C CYS A 186 10.00 -12.24 34.35
N VAL A 187 8.89 -11.90 35.01
CA VAL A 187 8.77 -10.72 35.88
C VAL A 187 9.79 -10.80 37.02
N SER A 188 9.91 -11.93 37.72
CA SER A 188 10.88 -12.09 38.82
C SER A 188 12.34 -12.01 38.37
N ARG A 189 12.63 -12.28 37.08
CA ARG A 189 13.97 -12.17 36.48
C ARG A 189 14.22 -10.83 35.79
N GLY A 190 13.28 -9.88 35.91
CA GLY A 190 13.38 -8.53 35.34
C GLY A 190 13.32 -8.49 33.82
N PHE A 191 12.57 -9.40 33.18
CA PHE A 191 12.28 -9.27 31.74
C PHE A 191 11.18 -8.24 31.52
N THR A 192 11.42 -7.30 30.60
CA THR A 192 10.47 -6.23 30.25
C THR A 192 9.59 -6.61 29.07
N TYR A 193 10.04 -7.52 28.20
CA TYR A 193 9.27 -8.00 27.07
C TYR A 193 9.29 -9.51 26.97
N LEU A 194 8.13 -10.08 26.65
CA LEU A 194 7.96 -11.47 26.27
C LEU A 194 7.55 -11.54 24.81
N MET A 195 8.33 -12.26 24.02
CA MET A 195 8.07 -12.50 22.62
C MET A 195 7.74 -13.98 22.43
N VAL A 196 6.58 -14.29 21.87
CA VAL A 196 6.14 -15.66 21.60
C VAL A 196 5.97 -15.85 20.10
N ILE A 197 6.82 -16.69 19.53
CA ILE A 197 6.74 -17.06 18.12
C ILE A 197 5.88 -18.30 17.98
N ASN A 198 4.81 -18.18 17.20
CA ASN A 198 3.93 -19.27 16.86
C ASN A 198 4.24 -19.83 15.47
N GLU A 199 4.08 -21.13 15.30
CA GLU A 199 4.28 -21.82 14.03
C GLU A 199 3.02 -22.58 13.62
N ASP A 200 2.80 -22.66 12.31
CA ASP A 200 1.81 -23.55 11.71
C ASP A 200 2.46 -24.30 10.55
N ARG A 201 2.17 -25.59 10.40
CA ARG A 201 2.74 -26.47 9.35
C ARG A 201 4.26 -26.34 9.18
N LYS A 202 5.00 -26.24 10.30
CA LYS A 202 6.47 -26.10 10.35
C LYS A 202 6.99 -24.76 9.81
N VAL A 203 6.13 -23.74 9.70
CA VAL A 203 6.46 -22.39 9.24
C VAL A 203 6.03 -21.38 10.31
N PRO A 204 6.90 -20.42 10.71
CA PRO A 204 6.51 -19.35 11.62
C PRO A 204 5.42 -18.47 10.98
N ASN A 205 4.33 -18.23 11.73
CA ASN A 205 3.13 -17.54 11.25
C ASN A 205 2.68 -16.42 12.20
N GLY A 206 2.90 -16.57 13.51
CA GLY A 206 2.49 -15.59 14.50
C GLY A 206 3.65 -15.08 15.32
N LEU A 207 3.62 -13.81 15.69
CA LEU A 207 4.53 -13.20 16.65
C LEU A 207 3.68 -12.41 17.64
N VAL A 208 3.73 -12.81 18.91
CA VAL A 208 3.07 -12.09 19.99
C VAL A 208 4.16 -11.37 20.78
N LEU A 209 4.01 -10.06 20.95
CA LEU A 209 4.88 -9.24 21.77
C LEU A 209 4.06 -8.70 22.95
N CYS A 210 4.46 -9.05 24.16
CA CYS A 210 3.83 -8.61 25.39
C CYS A 210 4.83 -7.74 26.17
N HIS A 211 4.40 -6.57 26.62
CA HIS A 211 5.14 -5.80 27.60
C HIS A 211 4.78 -6.29 29.01
N LEU A 212 5.79 -6.57 29.84
CA LEU A 212 5.64 -7.09 31.21
C LEU A 212 6.02 -6.00 32.22
N PRO A 213 5.42 -5.98 33.43
CA PRO A 213 4.47 -6.96 33.98
C PRO A 213 3.02 -6.81 33.50
N ASP A 214 2.53 -5.58 33.35
CA ASP A 214 1.11 -5.27 33.08
C ASP A 214 0.95 -4.38 31.84
N GLY A 215 1.73 -4.65 30.78
CA GLY A 215 1.73 -3.84 29.57
C GLY A 215 0.88 -4.40 28.43
N PRO A 216 0.74 -3.65 27.33
CA PRO A 216 -0.07 -4.06 26.20
C PRO A 216 0.54 -5.26 25.46
N THR A 217 -0.33 -5.97 24.73
CA THR A 217 0.06 -7.11 23.90
C THR A 217 -0.25 -6.83 22.43
N ALA A 218 0.78 -6.87 21.59
CA ALA A 218 0.66 -6.77 20.15
C ALA A 218 0.75 -8.16 19.51
N HIS A 219 -0.22 -8.49 18.66
CA HIS A 219 -0.22 -9.72 17.88
C HIS A 219 0.05 -9.41 16.41
N PHE A 220 1.17 -9.91 15.90
CA PHE A 220 1.57 -9.75 14.50
C PHE A 220 1.40 -11.06 13.74
N LYS A 221 0.78 -10.96 12.56
CA LYS A 221 0.81 -12.03 11.57
C LYS A 221 2.09 -11.92 10.77
N VAL A 222 2.93 -12.93 10.87
CA VAL A 222 4.20 -13.02 10.14
C VAL A 222 3.97 -13.81 8.86
N SER A 223 4.28 -13.21 7.72
CA SER A 223 4.17 -13.86 6.42
C SER A 223 5.51 -13.79 5.67
N ASN A 224 5.74 -14.73 4.75
CA ASN A 224 6.92 -14.76 3.88
C ASN A 224 8.28 -14.77 4.61
N VAL A 225 8.39 -15.51 5.73
CA VAL A 225 9.65 -15.62 6.48
C VAL A 225 10.73 -16.33 5.66
N ARG A 226 11.80 -15.60 5.35
CA ARG A 226 13.02 -16.14 4.72
C ARG A 226 14.18 -16.11 5.70
N LEU A 227 14.85 -17.24 5.86
CA LEU A 227 16.02 -17.33 6.74
C LEU A 227 17.26 -16.77 6.05
N ARG A 228 18.27 -16.36 6.82
CA ARG A 228 19.57 -15.86 6.29
C ARG A 228 20.17 -16.75 5.20
N LYS A 229 20.12 -18.07 5.38
CA LYS A 229 20.67 -19.05 4.40
C LYS A 229 19.88 -19.13 3.09
N GLU A 230 18.63 -18.68 3.07
CA GLU A 230 17.76 -18.70 1.88
C GLU A 230 17.90 -17.40 1.06
N MET A 231 18.51 -16.36 1.64
CA MET A 231 18.77 -15.11 0.95
C MET A 231 20.01 -15.24 0.08
N LYS A 232 19.91 -14.81 -1.18
CA LYS A 232 21.08 -14.67 -2.06
C LYS A 232 21.94 -13.54 -1.53
N VAL A 233 23.09 -13.87 -0.95
CA VAL A 233 24.07 -12.88 -0.53
C VAL A 233 24.75 -12.34 -1.78
N ARG A 234 24.46 -11.09 -2.15
CA ARG A 234 25.36 -10.34 -3.02
C ARG A 234 26.48 -9.86 -2.11
N PHE A 235 27.60 -10.57 -2.12
CA PHE A 235 28.80 -10.11 -1.44
C PHE A 235 29.24 -8.80 -2.11
N LEU A 236 29.05 -7.67 -1.43
CA LEU A 236 29.88 -6.50 -1.66
C LEU A 236 31.20 -6.82 -0.96
N ASP A 237 32.13 -7.33 -1.75
CA ASP A 237 33.47 -7.68 -1.31
C ASP A 237 34.21 -6.39 -0.95
N ASN A 238 34.11 -5.96 0.31
CA ASN A 238 34.80 -4.78 0.84
C ASN A 238 36.29 -5.05 1.14
N SER A 239 36.87 -6.10 0.55
CA SER A 239 38.29 -6.49 0.72
C SER A 239 39.25 -5.80 -0.27
N ARG A 240 38.79 -4.76 -0.98
CA ARG A 240 39.67 -3.85 -1.75
C ARG A 240 39.70 -2.46 -1.11
N LYS A 241 40.52 -2.31 -0.07
CA LYS A 241 41.14 -1.04 0.32
C LYS A 241 42.58 -1.30 0.67
#